data_AF-A0A2A4FRX7-F1
#
_entry.id   AF-A0A2A4FRX7-F1
#
_cell.length_a   1.000
_cell.length_b   1.000
_cell.length_c   1.000
_cell.angle_alpha   90.00
_cell.angle_beta   90.00
_cell.angle_gamma   90.00
#
_symmetry.space_group_name_H-M   'P 1'
#
loop_
_entity.id
_entity.type
_entity.pdbx_description
1 polymer ?
#
loop_
_entity_poly.entity_id
_entity_poly.type
_entity_poly.pdbx_seq_one_letter_code
_entity_poly.pdbx_strand_id
1 'polypeptide(L)'
;MVAGGQLPKNLKIRGGFAKALNARLLAWDVKNQRAVWSVAHDTGGNGGTLATAGNLVFQSDGQGIFAAYDATDGRKLWSFNAYATTQGGPITYSIAGVQYVAIAVGNGGASWLAGGVTTPQRPATMQGMVLVFKLGGNAKMAEPKRFPDQKPAFAAFPTPDARTVAADAKGYAIYCASCHGFGAVSGRVMPDLGRSPIAENFNALRTVVKGGALLGNGMPSFGPELFEQDLHKIQAFLADEAKLLSMGDQRAAQK
;
A
#
# COMPACT_ATOMS: atom_id res chain seq x y z
N MET A 1 18.68 8.62 -0.76
CA MET A 1 17.35 8.93 -1.33
C MET A 1 17.56 9.44 -2.74
N VAL A 2 16.85 8.89 -3.72
CA VAL A 2 16.82 9.49 -5.07
C VAL A 2 16.05 10.81 -4.93
N ALA A 3 16.61 11.91 -5.42
CA ALA A 3 15.97 13.21 -5.34
C ALA A 3 14.61 13.20 -6.07
N GLY A 4 13.58 13.81 -5.49
CA GLY A 4 12.32 14.09 -6.18
C GLY A 4 11.40 12.89 -6.41
N GLY A 5 11.22 11.99 -5.43
CA GLY A 5 10.12 11.00 -5.45
C GLY A 5 10.17 9.90 -6.53
N GLN A 6 11.28 9.83 -7.27
CA GLN A 6 11.61 8.74 -8.18
C GLN A 6 12.09 7.49 -7.45
N LEU A 7 11.79 6.32 -8.01
CA LEU A 7 12.42 5.06 -7.61
C LEU A 7 13.67 4.80 -8.47
N PRO A 8 14.71 4.12 -7.96
CA PRO A 8 15.93 3.86 -8.75
C PRO A 8 15.61 3.09 -10.03
N LYS A 9 16.04 3.50 -11.23
CA LYS A 9 15.64 2.82 -12.49
C LYS A 9 16.02 1.34 -12.57
N ASN A 10 17.02 0.89 -11.80
CA ASN A 10 17.41 -0.51 -11.73
C ASN A 10 16.33 -1.35 -11.00
N LEU A 11 15.62 -2.20 -11.73
CA LEU A 11 14.53 -3.04 -11.21
C LEU A 11 14.96 -3.99 -10.08
N LYS A 12 16.22 -4.45 -10.04
CA LYS A 12 16.72 -5.28 -8.91
C LYS A 12 16.81 -4.46 -7.64
N ILE A 13 17.29 -3.21 -7.74
CA ILE A 13 17.34 -2.28 -6.61
C ILE A 13 15.93 -1.89 -6.18
N ARG A 14 15.01 -1.61 -7.13
CA ARG A 14 13.59 -1.33 -6.83
C ARG A 14 12.93 -2.46 -6.03
N GLY A 15 13.06 -3.70 -6.51
CA GLY A 15 12.52 -4.88 -5.81
C GLY A 15 13.19 -5.17 -4.46
N GLY A 16 14.35 -4.57 -4.20
CA GLY A 16 15.06 -4.67 -2.92
C GLY A 16 14.44 -3.83 -1.80
N PHE A 17 13.68 -2.75 -2.10
CA PHE A 17 13.12 -1.88 -1.06
C PHE A 17 12.12 -2.59 -0.15
N ALA A 18 11.23 -3.41 -0.73
CA ALA A 18 10.30 -4.23 0.05
C ALA A 18 11.06 -5.16 1.01
N LYS A 19 12.11 -5.82 0.50
CA LYS A 19 12.94 -6.77 1.26
C LYS A 19 13.85 -6.10 2.29
N ALA A 20 14.18 -4.83 2.09
CA ALA A 20 14.98 -4.04 3.02
C ALA A 20 14.17 -3.61 4.26
N LEU A 21 12.84 -3.65 4.20
CA LEU A 21 12.01 -3.42 5.37
C LEU A 21 12.10 -4.62 6.31
N ASN A 22 12.76 -4.41 7.45
CA ASN A 22 12.84 -5.41 8.51
C ASN A 22 11.66 -5.25 9.47
N ALA A 23 10.45 -5.49 8.95
CA ALA A 23 9.21 -5.39 9.70
C ALA A 23 9.03 -6.59 10.63
N ARG A 24 8.57 -6.36 11.87
CA ARG A 24 8.40 -7.41 12.86
C ARG A 24 7.39 -7.04 13.94
N LEU A 25 6.74 -8.04 14.52
CA LEU A 25 6.12 -7.96 15.84
C LEU A 25 7.21 -8.17 16.89
N LEU A 26 7.38 -7.22 17.80
CA LEU A 26 8.45 -7.23 18.80
C LEU A 26 7.85 -7.21 20.20
N ALA A 27 8.15 -8.22 21.02
CA ALA A 27 7.96 -8.11 22.46
C ALA A 27 9.20 -7.48 23.08
N TRP A 28 9.02 -6.30 23.65
CA TRP A 28 10.09 -5.52 24.25
C TRP A 28 9.96 -5.50 25.77
N ASP A 29 11.02 -5.93 26.45
CA ASP A 29 11.16 -5.75 27.89
C ASP A 29 11.65 -4.32 28.14
N VAL A 30 10.75 -3.46 28.61
CA VAL A 30 11.05 -2.05 28.89
C VAL A 30 12.05 -1.91 30.04
N LYS A 31 12.00 -2.80 31.05
CA LYS A 31 12.87 -2.73 32.23
C LYS A 31 14.30 -3.08 31.87
N ASN A 32 14.49 -4.16 31.12
CA ASN A 32 15.81 -4.66 30.74
C ASN A 32 16.27 -4.15 29.35
N GLN A 33 15.45 -3.33 28.69
CA GLN A 33 15.71 -2.72 27.38
C GLN A 33 16.16 -3.72 26.31
N ARG A 34 15.46 -4.86 26.22
CA ARG A 34 15.81 -5.91 25.27
C ARG A 34 14.58 -6.55 24.64
N ALA A 35 14.77 -7.07 23.44
CA ALA A 35 13.78 -7.96 22.82
C ALA A 35 13.69 -9.26 23.62
N VAL A 36 12.46 -9.67 23.98
CA VAL A 36 12.20 -10.99 24.56
C VAL A 36 12.03 -12.01 23.44
N TRP A 37 11.23 -11.65 22.43
CA TRP A 37 11.03 -12.42 21.22
C TRP A 37 10.62 -11.49 20.07
N SER A 38 10.73 -11.98 18.84
CA SER A 38 10.23 -11.27 17.65
C SER A 38 9.68 -12.23 16.61
N VAL A 39 8.63 -11.80 15.92
CA VAL A 39 8.09 -12.48 14.73
C VAL A 39 8.32 -11.60 13.51
N ALA A 40 9.05 -12.11 12.52
CA ALA A 40 9.29 -11.40 11.27
C ALA A 40 8.03 -11.31 10.41
N HIS A 41 7.86 -10.17 9.74
CA HIS A 41 6.82 -9.94 8.75
C HIS A 41 7.45 -9.67 7.39
N ASP A 42 6.84 -10.18 6.32
CA ASP A 42 7.38 -10.07 4.96
C ASP A 42 7.34 -8.63 4.41
N THR A 43 6.45 -7.79 4.94
CA THR A 43 6.22 -6.43 4.46
C THR A 43 5.94 -5.45 5.59
N GLY A 44 6.08 -4.15 5.28
CA GLY A 44 5.56 -3.08 6.12
C GLY A 44 4.03 -3.02 6.14
N GLY A 45 3.47 -2.02 6.82
CA GLY A 45 2.01 -1.83 6.91
C GLY A 45 1.31 -2.79 7.87
N ASN A 46 2.03 -3.35 8.86
CA ASN A 46 1.43 -4.16 9.91
C ASN A 46 0.61 -3.29 10.86
N GLY A 47 -0.45 -3.86 11.41
CA GLY A 47 -1.35 -3.18 12.33
C GLY A 47 -0.85 -3.12 13.77
N GLY A 48 -1.62 -2.40 14.58
CA GLY A 48 -1.47 -2.36 16.02
C GLY A 48 -1.79 -3.70 16.67
N THR A 49 -1.50 -3.79 17.96
CA THR A 49 -1.59 -5.03 18.74
C THR A 49 -2.66 -4.95 19.82
N LEU A 50 -3.13 -6.12 20.27
CA LEU A 50 -3.97 -6.28 21.46
C LEU A 50 -3.40 -7.41 22.32
N ALA A 51 -2.95 -7.09 23.53
CA ALA A 51 -2.59 -8.10 24.53
C ALA A 51 -3.78 -8.39 25.46
N THR A 52 -3.91 -9.63 25.93
CA THR A 52 -4.98 -10.06 26.84
C THR A 52 -4.43 -10.84 28.02
N ALA A 53 -5.20 -10.89 29.11
CA ALA A 53 -4.86 -11.69 30.29
C ALA A 53 -4.82 -13.22 30.01
N GLY A 54 -5.36 -13.67 28.87
CA GLY A 54 -5.31 -15.07 28.44
C GLY A 54 -3.97 -15.50 27.82
N ASN A 55 -2.89 -14.76 28.05
CA ASN A 55 -1.56 -14.99 27.45
C ASN A 55 -1.57 -14.94 25.91
N LEU A 56 -2.36 -14.02 25.33
CA LEU A 56 -2.47 -13.83 23.88
C LEU A 56 -2.12 -12.41 23.47
N VAL A 57 -1.43 -12.28 22.33
CA VAL A 57 -1.28 -11.04 21.56
C VAL A 57 -1.91 -11.21 20.18
N PHE A 58 -2.79 -10.28 19.79
CA PHE A 58 -3.40 -10.25 18.46
C PHE A 58 -2.77 -9.15 17.60
N GLN A 59 -2.60 -9.41 16.30
CA GLN A 59 -2.13 -8.42 15.33
C GLN A 59 -2.61 -8.78 13.91
N SER A 60 -2.86 -7.78 13.05
CA SER A 60 -2.88 -7.99 11.60
C SER A 60 -1.53 -7.65 10.96
N ASP A 61 -1.04 -8.50 10.07
CA ASP A 61 0.15 -8.18 9.27
C ASP A 61 -0.22 -7.44 7.97
N GLY A 62 0.78 -6.87 7.30
CA GLY A 62 0.60 -6.16 6.03
C GLY A 62 0.06 -7.05 4.91
N GLN A 63 0.20 -8.38 5.02
CA GLN A 63 -0.36 -9.35 4.08
C GLN A 63 -1.86 -9.61 4.31
N GLY A 64 -2.47 -8.94 5.29
CA GLY A 64 -3.88 -9.07 5.63
C GLY A 64 -4.19 -10.34 6.44
N ILE A 65 -3.19 -10.94 7.08
CA ILE A 65 -3.40 -12.05 8.01
C ILE A 65 -3.64 -11.46 9.40
N PHE A 66 -4.80 -11.74 9.97
CA PHE A 66 -5.08 -11.47 11.38
C PHE A 66 -4.71 -12.70 12.20
N ALA A 67 -3.85 -12.57 13.21
CA ALA A 67 -3.31 -13.69 13.95
C ALA A 67 -3.32 -13.45 15.46
N ALA A 68 -3.35 -14.57 16.21
CA ALA A 68 -3.13 -14.62 17.64
C ALA A 68 -1.81 -15.35 17.92
N TYR A 69 -1.01 -14.78 18.80
CA TYR A 69 0.30 -15.25 19.21
C TYR A 69 0.31 -15.51 20.70
N ASP A 70 1.07 -16.50 21.14
CA ASP A 70 1.39 -16.70 22.55
C ASP A 70 2.23 -15.49 23.02
N ALA A 71 1.82 -14.85 24.12
CA ALA A 71 2.50 -13.65 24.60
C ALA A 71 3.89 -13.94 25.20
N THR A 72 4.18 -15.20 25.54
CA THR A 72 5.44 -15.59 26.18
C THR A 72 6.57 -15.77 25.18
N ASP A 73 6.30 -16.37 24.02
CA ASP A 73 7.32 -16.77 23.04
C ASP A 73 7.06 -16.29 21.60
N GLY A 74 5.92 -15.65 21.34
CA GLY A 74 5.55 -15.16 20.02
C GLY A 74 5.09 -16.27 19.06
N ARG A 75 4.87 -17.49 19.53
CA ARG A 75 4.38 -18.59 18.69
C ARG A 75 2.98 -18.28 18.17
N LYS A 76 2.78 -18.37 16.85
CA LYS A 76 1.47 -18.21 16.23
C LYS A 76 0.57 -19.37 16.63
N LEU A 77 -0.56 -19.07 17.25
CA LEU A 77 -1.54 -20.06 17.74
C LEU A 77 -2.75 -20.18 16.83
N TRP A 78 -3.11 -19.09 16.16
CA TRP A 78 -4.26 -19.01 15.28
C TRP A 78 -4.06 -17.91 14.25
N SER A 79 -4.69 -18.05 13.08
CA SER A 79 -4.75 -17.00 12.09
C SER A 79 -5.97 -17.09 11.19
N PHE A 80 -6.35 -15.95 10.62
CA PHE A 80 -7.42 -15.77 9.67
C PHE A 80 -6.97 -14.85 8.54
N ASN A 81 -7.30 -15.19 7.29
CA ASN A 81 -7.04 -14.31 6.16
C ASN A 81 -8.14 -13.24 6.08
N ALA A 82 -7.85 -12.06 6.62
CA ALA A 82 -8.72 -10.89 6.57
C ALA A 82 -8.60 -10.11 5.26
N TYR A 83 -7.66 -10.49 4.38
CA TYR A 83 -7.34 -9.88 3.08
C TYR A 83 -6.86 -8.42 3.10
N ALA A 84 -7.09 -7.71 4.21
CA ALA A 84 -6.61 -6.37 4.49
C ALA A 84 -6.04 -6.30 5.90
N THR A 85 -5.11 -5.37 6.10
CA THR A 85 -4.60 -5.02 7.43
C THR A 85 -5.48 -3.94 8.07
N THR A 86 -5.17 -3.58 9.31
CA THR A 86 -5.64 -2.35 9.94
C THR A 86 -4.44 -1.48 10.30
N GLN A 87 -4.60 -0.16 10.33
CA GLN A 87 -3.61 0.73 10.95
C GLN A 87 -3.78 0.82 12.47
N GLY A 88 -4.99 0.55 12.97
CA GLY A 88 -5.30 0.53 14.40
C GLY A 88 -4.93 -0.79 15.06
N GLY A 89 -5.35 -0.98 16.31
CA GLY A 89 -5.27 -2.28 16.98
C GLY A 89 -6.63 -3.00 16.98
N PRO A 90 -6.65 -4.33 17.16
CA PRO A 90 -7.86 -5.05 17.53
C PRO A 90 -8.39 -4.58 18.88
N ILE A 91 -9.67 -4.81 19.14
CA ILE A 91 -10.29 -4.64 20.46
C ILE A 91 -10.89 -5.97 20.94
N THR A 92 -11.10 -6.11 22.24
CA THR A 92 -11.89 -7.21 22.80
C THR A 92 -12.93 -6.68 23.78
N TYR A 93 -14.09 -7.33 23.81
CA TYR A 93 -15.22 -6.98 24.68
C TYR A 93 -16.03 -8.24 24.99
N SER A 94 -17.03 -8.13 25.87
CA SER A 94 -17.95 -9.23 26.14
C SER A 94 -19.41 -8.80 26.04
N ILE A 95 -20.26 -9.73 25.60
CA ILE A 95 -21.72 -9.57 25.58
C ILE A 95 -22.32 -10.82 26.20
N ALA A 96 -23.11 -10.66 27.26
CA ALA A 96 -23.76 -11.76 27.98
C ALA A 96 -22.80 -12.92 28.32
N GLY A 97 -21.60 -12.59 28.82
CA GLY A 97 -20.58 -13.57 29.21
C GLY A 97 -19.77 -14.17 28.07
N VAL A 98 -20.07 -13.87 26.81
CA VAL A 98 -19.30 -14.32 25.65
C VAL A 98 -18.26 -13.27 25.27
N GLN A 99 -16.98 -13.64 25.20
CA GLN A 99 -15.91 -12.76 24.74
C GLN A 99 -15.86 -12.71 23.21
N TYR A 100 -15.64 -11.49 22.69
CA TYR A 100 -15.46 -11.19 21.29
C TYR A 100 -14.12 -10.47 21.08
N VAL A 101 -13.52 -10.67 19.90
CA VAL A 101 -12.38 -9.89 19.41
C VAL A 101 -12.80 -9.25 18.10
N ALA A 102 -12.68 -7.94 17.98
CA ALA A 102 -13.07 -7.20 16.78
C ALA A 102 -11.89 -6.42 16.19
N ILE A 103 -11.88 -6.30 14.87
CA ILE A 103 -10.86 -5.60 14.10
C ILE A 103 -11.52 -4.91 12.91
N ALA A 104 -11.23 -3.62 12.74
CA ALA A 104 -11.64 -2.87 11.56
C ALA A 104 -10.53 -2.94 10.51
N VAL A 105 -10.71 -3.79 9.49
CA VAL A 105 -9.74 -4.01 8.42
C VAL A 105 -10.06 -3.14 7.20
N GLY A 106 -9.00 -2.62 6.60
CA GLY A 106 -9.02 -1.71 5.47
C GLY A 106 -7.62 -1.15 5.28
N ASN A 107 -6.99 -1.48 4.15
CA ASN A 107 -5.66 -0.96 3.83
C ASN A 107 -5.75 0.57 3.73
N GLY A 108 -4.85 1.29 4.41
CA GLY A 108 -4.93 2.74 4.46
C GLY A 108 -3.84 3.37 5.31
N GLY A 109 -3.87 4.70 5.44
CA GLY A 109 -2.82 5.45 6.11
C GLY A 109 -1.58 5.69 5.23
N ALA A 110 -0.64 6.47 5.75
CA ALA A 110 0.48 7.00 4.98
C ALA A 110 1.34 5.90 4.31
N SER A 111 1.53 4.76 4.98
CA SER A 111 2.30 3.64 4.42
C SER A 111 1.65 3.04 3.18
N TRP A 112 0.32 2.95 3.12
CA TRP A 112 -0.38 2.41 1.95
C TRP A 112 -0.56 3.45 0.84
N LEU A 113 -0.65 4.73 1.19
CA LEU A 113 -0.74 5.82 0.21
C LEU A 113 0.61 6.07 -0.49
N ALA A 114 1.66 6.32 0.28
CA ALA A 114 2.97 6.69 -0.25
C ALA A 114 3.91 5.49 -0.45
N GLY A 115 3.71 4.41 0.31
CA GLY A 115 4.70 3.34 0.43
C GLY A 115 4.85 2.47 -0.81
N GLY A 116 3.84 2.40 -1.68
CA GLY A 116 3.96 1.78 -3.01
C GLY A 116 4.67 0.43 -2.99
N VAL A 117 5.86 0.37 -3.58
CA VAL A 117 6.75 -0.81 -3.64
C VAL A 117 7.13 -1.43 -2.28
N THR A 118 6.88 -0.76 -1.17
CA THR A 118 7.13 -1.25 0.19
C THR A 118 5.91 -1.93 0.84
N THR A 119 4.76 -1.86 0.17
CA THR A 119 3.51 -2.52 0.57
C THR A 119 3.17 -3.67 -0.38
N PRO A 120 2.39 -4.68 0.06
CA PRO A 120 1.96 -5.75 -0.81
C PRO A 120 1.16 -5.24 -2.01
N GLN A 121 1.62 -5.58 -3.22
CA GLN A 121 1.00 -5.18 -4.48
C GLN A 121 -0.15 -6.12 -4.85
N ARG A 122 -1.17 -6.23 -3.99
CA ARG A 122 -2.30 -7.15 -4.21
C ARG A 122 -3.42 -6.50 -5.03
N PRO A 123 -3.97 -7.18 -6.05
CA PRO A 123 -5.06 -6.69 -6.91
C PRO A 123 -6.45 -6.62 -6.23
N ALA A 124 -6.52 -6.66 -4.90
CA ALA A 124 -7.80 -6.73 -4.20
C ALA A 124 -8.26 -5.34 -3.76
N THR A 125 -9.42 -4.92 -4.25
CA THR A 125 -10.19 -3.83 -3.63
C THR A 125 -10.86 -4.40 -2.38
N MET A 126 -10.22 -4.24 -1.23
CA MET A 126 -10.89 -4.52 0.04
C MET A 126 -11.69 -3.28 0.45
N GLN A 127 -13.01 -3.43 0.49
CA GLN A 127 -13.85 -2.46 1.18
C GLN A 127 -13.60 -2.58 2.68
N GLY A 128 -13.52 -1.44 3.37
CA GLY A 128 -13.34 -1.42 4.81
C GLY A 128 -14.46 -2.19 5.50
N MET A 129 -14.11 -3.05 6.46
CA MET A 129 -15.08 -3.88 7.18
C MET A 129 -14.66 -4.14 8.61
N VAL A 130 -15.64 -4.45 9.46
CA VAL A 130 -15.41 -4.91 10.83
C VAL A 130 -15.57 -6.42 10.87
N LEU A 131 -14.49 -7.11 11.24
CA LEU A 131 -14.51 -8.54 11.50
C LEU A 131 -14.63 -8.77 13.01
N VAL A 132 -15.53 -9.65 13.42
CA VAL A 132 -15.75 -9.99 14.83
C VAL A 132 -15.64 -11.49 15.02
N PHE A 133 -14.78 -11.91 15.95
CA PHE A 133 -14.45 -13.29 16.24
C PHE A 133 -14.93 -13.66 17.65
N LYS A 134 -15.36 -14.92 17.82
CA LYS A 134 -15.61 -15.57 19.11
C LYS A 134 -15.27 -17.05 19.01
N LEU A 135 -15.11 -17.72 20.16
CA LEU A 135 -14.98 -19.18 20.18
C LEU A 135 -16.23 -19.85 19.58
N GLY A 136 -16.02 -20.87 18.76
CA GLY A 136 -17.09 -21.58 18.04
C GLY A 136 -17.76 -20.80 16.92
N GLY A 137 -17.29 -19.58 16.59
CA GLY A 137 -17.81 -18.82 15.45
C GLY A 137 -17.55 -19.53 14.12
N ASN A 138 -18.56 -19.62 13.26
CA ASN A 138 -18.51 -20.34 11.97
C ASN A 138 -18.96 -19.48 10.77
N ALA A 139 -19.09 -18.16 10.96
CA ALA A 139 -19.39 -17.24 9.88
C ALA A 139 -18.30 -17.30 8.81
N LYS A 140 -18.71 -17.28 7.53
CA LYS A 140 -17.79 -17.32 6.39
C LYS A 140 -17.66 -15.92 5.79
N MET A 141 -16.43 -15.51 5.52
CA MET A 141 -16.13 -14.30 4.77
C MET A 141 -15.94 -14.67 3.30
N ALA A 142 -16.62 -13.95 2.41
CA ALA A 142 -16.40 -14.10 0.97
C ALA A 142 -15.00 -13.59 0.60
N GLU A 143 -14.31 -14.30 -0.28
CA GLU A 143 -13.06 -13.80 -0.83
C GLU A 143 -13.34 -12.51 -1.63
N PRO A 144 -12.53 -11.45 -1.44
CA PRO A 144 -12.70 -10.19 -2.16
C PRO A 144 -12.47 -10.40 -3.66
N LYS A 145 -13.28 -9.72 -4.48
CA LYS A 145 -13.05 -9.70 -5.92
C LYS A 145 -11.69 -9.06 -6.20
N ARG A 146 -10.87 -9.76 -6.99
CA ARG A 146 -9.58 -9.27 -7.49
C ARG A 146 -9.79 -8.65 -8.87
N PHE A 147 -9.34 -7.43 -9.06
CA PHE A 147 -9.34 -6.80 -10.38
C PHE A 147 -7.96 -7.00 -11.00
N PRO A 148 -7.85 -7.57 -12.21
CA PRO A 148 -6.56 -7.71 -12.86
C PRO A 148 -5.91 -6.34 -13.04
N ASP A 149 -4.58 -6.32 -12.96
CA ASP A 149 -3.83 -5.11 -13.18
C ASP A 149 -4.11 -4.57 -14.58
N GLN A 150 -4.35 -3.27 -14.67
CA GLN A 150 -4.31 -2.61 -15.95
C GLN A 150 -2.90 -2.70 -16.50
N LYS A 151 -2.80 -2.91 -17.82
CA LYS A 151 -1.51 -2.84 -18.51
C LYS A 151 -0.95 -1.43 -18.33
N PRO A 152 0.38 -1.26 -18.23
CA PRO A 152 0.97 0.07 -18.16
C PRO A 152 0.48 0.95 -19.30
N ALA A 153 -0.04 2.13 -18.96
CA ALA A 153 -0.89 2.93 -19.84
C ALA A 153 -0.10 3.78 -20.85
N PHE A 154 1.17 3.49 -21.09
CA PHE A 154 2.04 4.34 -21.92
C PHE A 154 2.86 3.55 -22.94
N ALA A 155 2.43 2.33 -23.28
CA ALA A 155 3.16 1.48 -24.22
C ALA A 155 3.40 2.14 -25.59
N ALA A 156 2.56 3.11 -25.98
CA ALA A 156 2.64 3.85 -27.24
C ALA A 156 3.25 5.27 -27.12
N PHE A 157 3.58 5.73 -25.90
CA PHE A 157 4.07 7.10 -25.69
C PHE A 157 5.59 7.18 -25.95
N PRO A 158 6.08 8.16 -26.73
CA PRO A 158 7.52 8.34 -26.92
C PRO A 158 8.23 8.52 -25.57
N THR A 159 9.39 7.87 -25.41
CA THR A 159 10.18 8.03 -24.19
C THR A 159 10.66 9.49 -24.11
N PRO A 160 10.31 10.25 -23.06
CA PRO A 160 10.75 11.63 -22.91
C PRO A 160 12.26 11.71 -22.69
N ASP A 161 12.86 12.86 -22.99
CA ASP A 161 14.29 13.05 -22.76
C ASP A 161 14.64 13.01 -21.26
N ALA A 162 15.84 12.53 -20.93
CA ALA A 162 16.22 12.28 -19.55
C ALA A 162 16.33 13.54 -18.68
N ARG A 163 16.56 14.73 -19.29
CA ARG A 163 16.65 16.00 -18.55
C ARG A 163 15.26 16.49 -18.15
N THR A 164 14.29 16.35 -19.05
CA THR A 164 12.86 16.54 -18.78
C THR A 164 12.43 15.61 -17.64
N VAL A 165 12.59 14.29 -17.77
CA VAL A 165 12.21 13.32 -16.70
C VAL A 165 12.83 13.64 -15.32
N ALA A 166 14.07 14.12 -15.25
CA ALA A 166 14.74 14.47 -14.00
C ALA A 166 14.22 15.78 -13.38
N ALA A 167 13.89 16.79 -14.20
CA ALA A 167 13.22 18.01 -13.74
C ALA A 167 11.80 17.71 -13.22
N ASP A 168 11.17 16.67 -13.76
CA ASP A 168 9.75 16.37 -13.60
C ASP A 168 9.43 15.49 -12.38
N ALA A 169 10.44 14.76 -11.90
CA ALA A 169 10.39 14.00 -10.65
C ALA A 169 9.86 14.86 -9.49
N LYS A 170 10.35 16.11 -9.41
CA LYS A 170 10.03 17.02 -8.31
C LYS A 170 8.56 17.42 -8.29
N GLY A 171 7.96 17.71 -9.44
CA GLY A 171 6.54 18.07 -9.52
C GLY A 171 5.65 16.90 -9.08
N TYR A 172 5.92 15.71 -9.62
CA TYR A 172 5.22 14.49 -9.20
C TYR A 172 5.39 14.21 -7.71
N ALA A 173 6.61 14.35 -7.18
CA ALA A 173 6.89 14.10 -5.77
C ALA A 173 6.12 15.03 -4.82
N ILE A 174 5.98 16.29 -5.20
CA ILE A 174 5.30 17.30 -4.39
C ILE A 174 3.78 17.11 -4.42
N TYR A 175 3.21 16.92 -5.61
CA TYR A 175 1.77 16.98 -5.80
C TYR A 175 1.07 15.61 -5.81
N CYS A 176 1.78 14.53 -6.15
CA CYS A 176 1.15 13.26 -6.49
C CYS A 176 1.63 12.08 -5.61
N ALA A 177 2.93 12.02 -5.30
CA ALA A 177 3.54 10.83 -4.70
C ALA A 177 3.00 10.47 -3.31
N SER A 178 2.50 11.43 -2.55
CA SER A 178 1.92 11.19 -1.23
C SER A 178 0.67 10.31 -1.27
N CYS A 179 -0.07 10.33 -2.37
CA CYS A 179 -1.30 9.55 -2.57
C CYS A 179 -1.13 8.42 -3.58
N HIS A 180 -0.40 8.67 -4.68
CA HIS A 180 -0.22 7.71 -5.77
C HIS A 180 1.08 6.89 -5.67
N GLY A 181 1.83 7.09 -4.58
CA GLY A 181 3.08 6.38 -4.30
C GLY A 181 4.28 6.93 -5.07
N PHE A 182 5.48 6.65 -4.54
CA PHE A 182 6.74 7.01 -5.19
C PHE A 182 6.93 6.23 -6.50
N GLY A 183 7.49 6.87 -7.53
CA GLY A 183 7.67 6.25 -8.84
C GLY A 183 6.35 5.88 -9.54
N ALA A 184 5.24 6.55 -9.20
CA ALA A 184 3.90 6.21 -9.69
C ALA A 184 3.42 4.79 -9.34
N VAL A 185 4.07 4.13 -8.39
CA VAL A 185 3.66 2.80 -7.91
C VAL A 185 2.77 2.97 -6.69
N SER A 186 1.46 2.80 -6.88
CA SER A 186 0.49 2.90 -5.79
C SER A 186 0.60 1.72 -4.82
N GLY A 187 0.27 1.94 -3.53
CA GLY A 187 -0.02 0.85 -2.59
C GLY A 187 -1.42 0.24 -2.77
N ARG A 188 -2.09 0.55 -3.89
CA ARG A 188 -3.38 0.02 -4.34
C ARG A 188 -4.58 0.37 -3.46
N VAL A 189 -4.42 1.40 -2.65
CA VAL A 189 -5.51 2.13 -1.98
C VAL A 189 -5.91 3.40 -2.76
N MET A 190 -5.09 3.78 -3.75
CA MET A 190 -5.32 4.84 -4.73
C MET A 190 -5.03 4.31 -6.14
N PRO A 191 -5.51 4.95 -7.21
CA PRO A 191 -5.17 4.56 -8.59
C PRO A 191 -3.66 4.52 -8.84
N ASP A 192 -3.18 3.46 -9.51
CA ASP A 192 -1.81 3.35 -10.01
C ASP A 192 -1.69 4.18 -11.31
N LEU A 193 -0.98 5.30 -11.24
CA LEU A 193 -0.92 6.26 -12.34
C LEU A 193 -0.09 5.74 -13.53
N GLY A 194 0.90 4.87 -13.30
CA GLY A 194 1.65 4.24 -14.38
C GLY A 194 0.80 3.25 -15.21
N ARG A 195 -0.36 2.85 -14.67
CA ARG A 195 -1.32 1.93 -15.30
C ARG A 195 -2.65 2.60 -15.66
N SER A 196 -2.78 3.91 -15.48
CA SER A 196 -4.05 4.64 -15.67
C SER A 196 -4.21 5.19 -17.09
N PRO A 197 -5.30 4.84 -17.81
CA PRO A 197 -5.62 5.43 -19.12
C PRO A 197 -5.82 6.96 -19.07
N ILE A 198 -6.19 7.50 -17.91
CA ILE A 198 -6.30 8.95 -17.71
C ILE A 198 -4.93 9.60 -17.87
N ALA A 199 -3.87 8.95 -17.39
CA ALA A 199 -2.52 9.48 -17.48
C ALA A 199 -1.98 9.46 -18.92
N GLU A 200 -2.41 8.51 -19.75
CA GLU A 200 -2.04 8.43 -21.17
C GLU A 200 -2.60 9.59 -22.01
N ASN A 201 -3.83 10.01 -21.71
CA ASN A 201 -4.51 11.05 -22.48
C ASN A 201 -4.37 12.42 -21.80
N PHE A 202 -3.63 13.33 -22.44
CA PHE A 202 -3.35 14.65 -21.84
C PHE A 202 -4.62 15.44 -21.51
N ASN A 203 -5.64 15.41 -22.37
CA ASN A 203 -6.89 16.12 -22.12
C ASN A 203 -7.66 15.52 -20.93
N ALA A 204 -7.66 14.20 -20.80
CA ALA A 204 -8.24 13.51 -19.63
C ALA A 204 -7.46 13.85 -18.36
N LEU A 205 -6.13 13.78 -18.42
CA LEU A 205 -5.25 14.16 -17.32
C LEU A 205 -5.49 15.61 -16.87
N ARG A 206 -5.58 16.55 -17.82
CA ARG A 206 -5.88 17.97 -17.58
C ARG A 206 -7.23 18.16 -16.91
N THR A 207 -8.25 17.46 -17.40
CA THR A 207 -9.61 17.52 -16.86
C THR A 207 -9.67 17.02 -15.41
N VAL A 208 -8.91 15.97 -15.08
CA VAL A 208 -8.85 15.43 -13.71
C VAL A 208 -7.98 16.30 -12.79
N VAL A 209 -6.73 16.55 -13.18
CA VAL A 209 -5.72 17.17 -12.30
C VAL A 209 -5.95 18.67 -12.15
N LYS A 210 -6.29 19.38 -13.22
CA LYS A 210 -6.53 20.83 -13.19
C LYS A 210 -8.01 21.18 -13.14
N GLY A 211 -8.84 20.40 -13.82
CA GLY A 211 -10.29 20.64 -13.90
C GLY A 211 -11.08 20.13 -12.70
N GLY A 212 -10.48 19.31 -11.83
CA GLY A 212 -11.13 18.80 -10.62
C GLY A 212 -12.27 17.81 -10.88
N ALA A 213 -12.29 17.15 -12.05
CA ALA A 213 -13.37 16.23 -12.42
C ALA A 213 -13.57 15.06 -11.45
N LEU A 214 -12.58 14.73 -10.62
CA LEU A 214 -12.65 13.69 -9.58
C LEU A 214 -12.60 14.25 -8.15
N LEU A 215 -12.88 15.55 -7.95
CA LEU A 215 -12.91 16.16 -6.62
C LEU A 215 -13.90 15.46 -5.68
N GLY A 216 -15.07 15.06 -6.19
CA GLY A 216 -16.06 14.29 -5.43
C GLY A 216 -15.55 12.93 -4.93
N ASN A 217 -14.48 12.40 -5.53
CA ASN A 217 -13.84 11.14 -5.14
C ASN A 217 -12.57 11.38 -4.29
N GLY A 218 -12.29 12.63 -3.91
CA GLY A 218 -11.13 13.00 -3.10
C GLY A 218 -9.86 13.31 -3.88
N MET A 219 -9.88 13.36 -5.21
CA MET A 219 -8.74 13.82 -6.03
C MET A 219 -8.74 15.35 -6.09
N PRO A 220 -7.76 16.04 -5.47
CA PRO A 220 -7.73 17.51 -5.45
C PRO A 220 -7.56 18.09 -6.86
N SER A 221 -8.10 19.30 -7.04
CA SER A 221 -7.72 20.13 -8.19
C SER A 221 -6.44 20.88 -7.86
N PHE A 222 -5.50 20.88 -8.81
CA PHE A 222 -4.24 21.62 -8.77
C PHE A 222 -4.19 22.72 -9.84
N GLY A 223 -5.36 23.14 -10.34
CA GLY A 223 -5.47 24.16 -11.39
C GLY A 223 -4.72 25.47 -11.07
N PRO A 224 -4.80 26.00 -9.83
CA PRO A 224 -4.05 27.19 -9.43
C PRO A 224 -2.53 27.00 -9.32
N GLU A 225 -2.06 25.79 -9.03
CA GLU A 225 -0.65 25.51 -8.72
C GLU A 225 0.15 24.93 -9.91
N LEU A 226 -0.52 24.25 -10.84
CA LEU A 226 0.11 23.57 -11.97
C LEU A 226 -0.21 24.24 -13.31
N PHE A 227 0.81 24.79 -13.97
CA PHE A 227 0.67 25.26 -15.34
C PHE A 227 0.60 24.08 -16.33
N GLU A 228 0.11 24.31 -17.55
CA GLU A 228 0.02 23.26 -18.59
C GLU A 228 1.37 22.57 -18.82
N GLN A 229 2.46 23.36 -18.80
CA GLN A 229 3.81 22.84 -18.97
C GLN A 229 4.21 21.89 -17.83
N ASP A 230 3.79 22.17 -16.58
CA ASP A 230 4.07 21.28 -15.44
C ASP A 230 3.28 19.98 -15.54
N LEU A 231 2.06 20.04 -16.09
CA LEU A 231 1.26 18.84 -16.31
C LEU A 231 1.85 17.96 -17.41
N HIS A 232 2.35 18.55 -18.51
CA HIS A 232 3.07 17.80 -19.55
C HIS A 232 4.31 17.09 -19.00
N LYS A 233 5.06 17.79 -18.15
CA LYS A 233 6.22 17.24 -17.42
C LYS A 233 5.84 16.07 -16.52
N ILE A 234 4.77 16.21 -15.73
CA ILE A 234 4.26 15.11 -14.90
C ILE A 234 3.83 13.93 -15.77
N GLN A 235 3.14 14.16 -16.90
CA GLN A 235 2.75 13.10 -17.82
C GLN A 235 3.97 12.37 -18.40
N ALA A 236 5.01 13.10 -18.80
CA ALA A 236 6.28 12.54 -19.26
C ALA A 236 6.93 11.64 -18.20
N PHE A 237 6.97 12.09 -16.95
CA PHE A 237 7.43 11.27 -15.83
C PHE A 237 6.63 9.97 -15.67
N LEU A 238 5.30 10.04 -15.73
CA LEU A 238 4.43 8.85 -15.64
C LEU A 238 4.69 7.86 -16.78
N ALA A 239 4.98 8.35 -17.99
CA ALA A 239 5.34 7.51 -19.13
C ALA A 239 6.66 6.75 -18.93
N ASP A 240 7.70 7.39 -18.37
CA ASP A 240 8.98 6.73 -18.05
C ASP A 240 8.81 5.64 -16.98
N GLU A 241 8.02 5.91 -15.93
CA GLU A 241 7.73 4.92 -14.89
C GLU A 241 6.88 3.74 -15.40
N ALA A 242 5.88 4.01 -16.24
CA ALA A 242 5.07 2.98 -16.88
C ALA A 242 5.90 2.02 -17.75
N LYS A 243 6.93 2.52 -18.44
CA LYS A 243 7.88 1.68 -19.18
C LYS A 243 8.63 0.73 -18.25
N LEU A 244 9.07 1.20 -17.08
CA LEU A 244 9.76 0.38 -16.09
C LEU A 244 8.84 -0.68 -15.49
N LEU A 245 7.55 -0.36 -15.27
CA LEU A 245 6.53 -1.33 -14.88
C LEU A 245 6.34 -2.41 -15.96
N SER A 246 6.24 -2.02 -17.23
CA SER A 246 6.11 -2.96 -18.35
C SER A 246 7.29 -3.93 -18.44
N MET A 247 8.53 -3.45 -18.23
CA MET A 247 9.72 -4.30 -18.20
C MET A 247 9.71 -5.27 -17.01
N GLY A 248 9.15 -4.84 -15.87
CA GLY A 248 8.93 -5.67 -14.69
C GLY A 248 7.94 -6.79 -14.96
N ASP A 249 6.77 -6.45 -15.52
CA ASP A 249 5.70 -7.40 -15.87
C ASP A 249 6.21 -8.47 -16.85
N GLN A 250 6.97 -8.07 -17.89
CA GLN A 250 7.57 -9.01 -18.84
C GLN A 250 8.57 -9.98 -18.20
N ARG A 251 9.39 -9.51 -17.25
CA ARG A 251 10.33 -10.38 -16.52
C ARG A 251 9.63 -11.35 -15.58
N ALA A 252 8.50 -10.95 -15.00
CA ALA A 252 7.71 -11.82 -14.14
C ALA A 252 7.02 -12.93 -14.94
N ALA A 253 6.53 -12.63 -16.15
CA ALA A 253 5.89 -13.60 -17.04
C ALA A 253 6.86 -14.66 -17.63
N GLN A 254 8.17 -14.43 -17.54
CA GLN A 254 9.21 -15.34 -18.04
C GLN A 254 9.76 -16.31 -16.98
N LYS A 255 9.25 -16.24 -15.74
CA LYS A 255 9.64 -17.11 -14.61
C LYS A 255 8.52 -18.06 -14.26
#